data_AF-A0AA49Q0W0-F1
#
_entry.id   AF-A0AA49Q0W0-F1
#
_cell.length_a   1.000
_cell.length_b   1.000
_cell.length_c   1.000
_cell.angle_alpha   90.00
_cell.angle_beta   90.00
_cell.angle_gamma   90.00
#
_symmetry.space_group_name_H-M   'P 1'
#
loop_
_entity.id
_entity.type
_entity.pdbx_description
1 polymer ?
#
loop_
_entity_poly.entity_id
_entity_poly.type
_entity_poly.pdbx_seq_one_letter_code
_entity_poly.pdbx_strand_id
1 'polypeptide(L)' 'MLNALGVTIIFLIIIFIEVPGLIKKKKIKEVVVFFILVAIGYTLNLLVAFDVKITATNKIIEMLIKPIEKIWGK' A
#
# COMPACT_ATOMS: atom_id res chain seq x y z
N MET A 1 -4.57 -12.39 14.67
CA MET A 1 -3.25 -13.02 14.40
C MET A 1 -3.25 -13.87 13.13
N LEU A 2 -4.20 -14.79 12.94
CA LEU A 2 -4.30 -15.60 11.70
C LEU A 2 -4.40 -14.75 10.42
N ASN A 3 -5.18 -13.66 10.46
CA ASN A 3 -5.33 -12.73 9.33
C ASN A 3 -3.99 -12.10 8.93
N ALA A 4 -3.18 -11.66 9.90
CA ALA A 4 -1.87 -11.06 9.63
C ALA A 4 -0.87 -12.08 9.03
N LEU A 5 -0.92 -13.34 9.49
CA LEU A 5 -0.13 -14.42 8.89
C LEU A 5 -0.56 -14.69 7.44
N GLY A 6 -1.86 -14.76 7.17
CA GLY A 6 -2.40 -14.93 5.82
C GLY A 6 -1.97 -13.82 4.87
N VAL A 7 -2.09 -12.56 5.30
CA VAL A 7 -1.60 -11.39 4.54
C VAL A 7 -0.11 -11.51 4.27
N THR A 8 0.70 -11.83 5.28
CA THR A 8 2.16 -11.96 5.12
C THR A 8 2.54 -13.03 4.11
N ILE A 9 1.89 -14.19 4.15
CA ILE A 9 2.15 -15.28 3.20
C ILE A 9 1.83 -14.85 1.76
N ILE A 10 0.71 -14.16 1.54
CA ILE A 10 0.32 -13.68 0.20
C ILE A 10 1.39 -12.73 -0.35
N PHE A 11 1.85 -11.76 0.45
CA PHE A 11 2.90 -10.84 0.01
C PHE A 11 4.25 -11.52 -0.24
N LEU A 12 4.62 -12.53 0.56
CA LEU A 12 5.81 -13.34 0.30
C LEU A 12 5.72 -14.09 -1.03
N ILE A 13 4.56 -14.65 -1.37
CA ILE A 13 4.34 -15.32 -2.66
C ILE A 13 4.51 -14.33 -3.82
N ILE A 14 3.92 -13.12 -3.71
CA ILE A 14 4.07 -12.07 -4.73
C ILE A 14 5.53 -11.71 -4.93
N ILE A 15 6.27 -11.45 -3.84
CA ILE A 15 7.71 -11.15 -3.89
C ILE A 15 8.48 -12.30 -4.56
N PHE A 16 8.19 -13.54 -4.18
CA PHE A 16 8.87 -14.72 -4.72
C PHE A 16 8.65 -14.91 -6.22
N ILE A 17 7.47 -14.57 -6.74
CA ILE A 17 7.15 -14.69 -8.16
C ILE A 17 7.74 -13.52 -8.96
N GLU A 18 7.62 -12.28 -8.47
CA GLU A 18 7.95 -11.08 -9.27
C GLU A 18 9.43 -10.68 -9.20
N VAL A 19 10.04 -10.72 -8.01
CA VAL A 19 11.41 -10.23 -7.80
C VAL A 19 12.45 -10.95 -8.67
N PRO A 20 12.42 -12.29 -8.83
CA PRO A 20 13.37 -12.98 -9.70
C PRO A 20 13.26 -12.52 -11.16
N GLY A 21 12.05 -12.21 -11.64
CA GLY A 21 11.83 -11.69 -12.99
C GLY A 21 12.46 -10.31 -13.19
N LEU A 22 12.31 -9.42 -12.21
CA LEU A 22 12.87 -8.07 -12.25
C LEU A 22 14.40 -8.06 -12.14
N ILE A 23 14.97 -8.91 -11.27
CA ILE A 23 16.43 -9.07 -11.12
C ILE A 23 17.05 -9.63 -12.41
N LYS A 24 16.45 -10.68 -13.00
CA LYS A 24 16.94 -11.28 -14.25
C LYS A 24 16.99 -10.27 -15.40
N LYS A 25 16.05 -9.32 -15.44
CA LYS A 25 16.00 -8.24 -16.44
C LYS A 25 16.96 -7.07 -16.12
N LYS A 26 17.76 -7.15 -15.06
CA LYS A 26 18.64 -6.08 -14.55
C LYS A 26 17.92 -4.76 -14.27
N LYS A 27 16.62 -4.81 -13.96
CA LYS A 27 15.77 -3.63 -13.76
C LYS A 27 15.78 -3.17 -12.30
N ILE A 28 16.95 -2.75 -11.80
CA ILE A 28 17.13 -2.41 -10.37
C ILE A 28 16.20 -1.28 -9.92
N LYS A 29 15.95 -0.27 -10.78
CA LYS A 29 14.99 0.81 -10.47
C LYS A 29 13.56 0.26 -10.31
N GLU A 30 13.16 -0.70 -11.15
CA GLU A 30 11.83 -1.32 -11.08
C GLU A 30 11.70 -2.20 -9.84
N VAL A 31 12.79 -2.88 -9.42
CA VAL A 31 12.84 -3.62 -8.14
C VAL A 31 12.58 -2.68 -6.95
N VAL A 32 13.22 -1.50 -6.94
CA VAL A 32 13.03 -0.51 -5.87
C VAL A 32 11.58 -0.03 -5.83
N VAL A 33 11.00 0.34 -6.97
CA VAL A 33 9.59 0.76 -7.05
C VAL A 33 8.65 -0.36 -6.62
N PHE A 34 8.91 -1.59 -7.05
CA PHE A 34 8.15 -2.77 -6.64
C PHE A 34 8.14 -2.92 -5.12
N PHE A 35 9.31 -2.87 -4.47
CA PHE A 35 9.39 -3.00 -3.01
C PHE A 35 8.72 -1.84 -2.27
N ILE A 36 8.75 -0.63 -2.80
CA ILE A 36 8.00 0.51 -2.22
C ILE A 36 6.50 0.23 -2.26
N LEU A 37 5.97 -0.21 -3.41
CA LEU A 37 4.55 -0.55 -3.55
C LEU A 37 4.15 -1.72 -2.65
N VAL A 38 4.97 -2.76 -2.59
CA VAL A 38 4.79 -3.90 -1.68
C VAL A 38 4.76 -3.45 -0.22
N ALA A 39 5.70 -2.59 0.19
CA ALA A 39 5.75 -2.10 1.56
C ALA A 39 4.50 -1.30 1.93
N ILE A 40 4.02 -0.43 1.03
CA ILE A 40 2.79 0.35 1.23
C ILE A 40 1.59 -0.60 1.36
N GLY A 41 1.40 -1.49 0.38
CA GLY A 41 0.28 -2.43 0.36
C GLY A 41 0.28 -3.37 1.57
N TYR A 42 1.45 -3.89 1.94
CA TYR A 42 1.61 -4.78 3.09
C TYR A 42 1.30 -4.06 4.40
N THR A 43 1.83 -2.84 4.59
CA THR A 43 1.58 -2.04 5.79
C THR A 43 0.09 -1.74 5.95
N LEU A 44 -0.59 -1.31 4.88
CA LEU A 44 -2.03 -1.04 4.91
C LEU A 44 -2.85 -2.29 5.27
N ASN A 45 -2.54 -3.43 4.65
CA ASN A 45 -3.25 -4.68 4.95
C ASN A 45 -2.97 -5.19 6.37
N LEU A 46 -1.74 -5.00 6.88
CA LEU A 46 -1.39 -5.30 8.27
C LEU A 46 -2.21 -4.46 9.24
N LEU A 47 -2.31 -3.14 9.00
CA LEU A 47 -3.11 -2.25 9.83
C LEU A 47 -4.58 -2.71 9.87
N VAL A 48 -5.16 -3.07 8.72
CA VAL A 48 -6.51 -3.64 8.65
C VAL A 48 -6.60 -4.97 9.41
N ALA A 49 -5.62 -5.86 9.26
CA ALA A 49 -5.58 -7.16 9.94
C ALA A 49 -5.43 -7.07 11.46
N PHE A 50 -4.98 -5.92 11.97
CA PHE A 50 -4.93 -5.56 13.39
C PHE A 50 -6.11 -4.70 13.85
N ASP A 51 -7.19 -4.64 13.06
CA ASP A 51 -8.39 -3.87 13.35
C ASP A 51 -8.13 -2.35 13.53
N VAL A 52 -7.01 -1.85 12.99
CA VAL A 52 -6.74 -0.42 12.95
C VAL A 52 -7.69 0.21 11.94
N LYS A 53 -8.57 1.09 12.42
CA LYS A 53 -9.53 1.80 11.57
C LYS A 53 -8.79 2.74 10.63
N ILE A 54 -8.60 2.30 9.40
CA ILE A 54 -8.16 3.16 8.31
C ILE A 54 -9.34 4.06 7.93
N THR A 55 -9.12 5.37 8.02
CA THR A 55 -10.13 6.33 7.56
C THR A 55 -10.38 6.09 6.08
N ALA A 56 -11.65 5.97 5.69
CA ALA A 56 -12.01 5.76 4.28
C ALA A 56 -11.36 6.81 3.38
N THR A 57 -10.82 6.37 2.23
CA THR A 57 -10.11 7.26 1.29
C THR A 57 -10.94 8.48 0.94
N ASN A 58 -12.26 8.32 0.76
CA ASN A 58 -13.17 9.43 0.49
C ASN A 58 -13.18 10.50 1.59
N LYS A 59 -13.07 10.10 2.87
CA LYS A 59 -12.97 11.05 3.99
C LYS A 59 -11.63 11.76 4.04
N ILE A 60 -10.55 11.07 3.68
CA ILE A 60 -9.22 11.68 3.58
C ILE A 60 -9.22 12.72 2.45
N ILE A 61 -9.76 12.37 1.28
CA ILE A 61 -9.94 13.27 0.15
C ILE A 61 -10.80 14.46 0.55
N GLU A 62 -11.96 14.23 1.20
CA GLU A 62 -12.84 15.29 1.70
C GLU A 62 -12.11 16.23 2.66
N MET A 63 -11.28 15.69 3.56
CA MET A 63 -10.49 16.49 4.51
C MET A 63 -9.43 17.36 3.82
N LEU A 64 -8.84 16.88 2.72
CA LEU A 64 -7.88 17.64 1.92
C LEU A 64 -8.55 18.68 1.01
N ILE A 65 -9.76 18.38 0.50
CA ILE A 65 -10.50 19.25 -0.43
C ILE A 65 -11.28 20.34 0.31
N LYS A 66 -11.87 20.06 1.48
CA LYS A 66 -12.61 21.04 2.29
C LYS A 66 -11.92 22.40 2.49
N PRO A 67 -10.62 22.48 2.81
CA PRO A 67 -9.95 23.77 2.94
C PRO A 67 -9.84 24.51 1.59
N ILE A 68 -9.74 23.78 0.47
CA ILE A 68 -9.69 24.36 -0.88
C ILE A 68 -11.07 24.91 -1.26
N GLU A 69 -12.15 24.15 -1.03
CA GLU A 69 -13.53 24.60 -1.25
C GLU A 69 -13.86 25.84 -0.43
N LYS A 70 -13.37 25.92 0.81
CA LYS A 70 -13.56 27.11 1.67
C LYS A 70 -12.84 28.36 1.13
N ILE A 71 -11.75 28.19 0.37
CA ILE A 71 -10.97 29.28 -0.22
C ILE A 71 -11.54 29.68 -1.59
N TRP A 72 -12.00 28.71 -2.38
CA TRP A 72 -12.53 28.92 -3.74
C TRP A 72 -14.03 29.22 -3.79
N GLY A 73 -14.81 28.84 -2.78
CA GLY A 73 -16.25 29.08 -2.69
C GLY A 73 -16.65 30.46 -2.17
N LYS A 74 -15.81 31.48 -2.37
CA LYS A 74 -16.11 32.89 -2.10
C LYS A 74 -16.34 33.65 -3.40
#